data_AF-A0A1J7JJM3-F1
#
_entry.id   AF-A0A1J7JJM3-F1
#
_cell.length_a   1.000
_cell.length_b   1.000
_cell.length_c   1.000
_cell.angle_alpha   90.00
_cell.angle_beta   90.00
_cell.angle_gamma   90.00
#
_symmetry.space_group_name_H-M   'P 1'
#
loop_
_entity.id
_entity.type
_entity.pdbx_description
1 polymer ?
#
loop_
_entity_poly.entity_id
_entity_poly.type
_entity_poly.pdbx_seq_one_letter_code
_entity_poly.pdbx_strand_id
1 'polypeptide(L)'
;MDPTFHEAKMKYKMPKAPESSVYKKVKWRRQLDRNPWAHALASDIRRCPASSTVIPKYFLQDFNLVSHPETGKPWYVPTSLAPRTPASPEQQPGADEKVEAEQQPSDPTTTNLSQDETQPAGKPRGRDKPAGPTSYMLAREDLISRQGDKKRYAEASGWKKLIVLNHSAPKFKSLMKHLVWREDMGSLVLELMRRRIVDELVYYSKLSEDTTRDSYVVRCDTWDRIKDDKYNGHRGCVLWFGEGENGPGPRAIMDIPDVRIGRKIPVHNMHALLGPEHIARLKEEAGVFRDGFLFMVVRTRTMELQLKLWKLQGYLAHPFQPAARSKSNKSRQEVDEDEEA
;
A
#
# COMPACT_ATOMS: atom_id res chain seq x y z
N MET A 1 33.06 18.40 -49.80
CA MET A 1 32.19 18.63 -48.63
C MET A 1 32.83 17.98 -47.43
N ASP A 2 32.81 18.65 -46.27
CA ASP A 2 33.43 18.15 -45.04
C ASP A 2 32.60 16.98 -44.45
N PRO A 3 33.16 15.77 -44.35
CA PRO A 3 32.43 14.60 -43.82
C PRO A 3 32.00 14.78 -42.36
N THR A 4 32.71 15.59 -41.58
CA THR A 4 32.39 15.84 -40.17
C THR A 4 31.10 16.65 -40.00
N PHE A 5 30.82 17.56 -40.95
CA PHE A 5 29.59 18.35 -40.98
C PHE A 5 28.34 17.48 -41.21
N HIS A 6 28.47 16.46 -42.07
CA HIS A 6 27.38 15.51 -42.33
C HIS A 6 27.09 14.61 -41.12
N GLU A 7 28.12 14.13 -40.42
CA GLU A 7 27.94 13.34 -39.19
C GLU A 7 27.26 14.14 -38.08
N ALA A 8 27.67 15.40 -37.86
CA ALA A 8 27.07 16.27 -36.84
C ALA A 8 25.58 16.51 -37.09
N LYS A 9 25.19 16.67 -38.35
CA LYS A 9 23.80 16.90 -38.76
C LYS A 9 22.94 15.63 -38.67
N MET A 10 23.54 14.46 -38.87
CA MET A 10 22.84 13.17 -38.82
C MET A 10 22.72 12.60 -37.40
N LYS A 11 23.58 13.00 -36.45
CA LYS A 11 23.57 12.52 -35.06
C LYS A 11 22.23 12.69 -34.33
N TYR A 12 21.48 13.76 -34.63
CA TYR A 12 20.17 14.05 -34.03
C TYR A 12 19.00 13.43 -34.79
N LYS A 13 19.24 12.93 -36.01
CA LYS A 13 18.25 12.26 -36.86
C LYS A 13 18.33 10.74 -36.78
N MET A 14 19.45 10.20 -36.30
CA MET A 14 19.57 8.78 -36.00
C MET A 14 18.63 8.42 -34.84
N PRO A 15 17.82 7.36 -34.96
CA PRO A 15 17.11 6.82 -33.81
C PRO A 15 18.13 6.48 -32.73
N LYS A 16 17.81 6.78 -31.47
CA LYS A 16 18.63 6.36 -30.34
C LYS A 16 18.96 4.88 -30.53
N ALA A 17 20.24 4.52 -30.45
CA ALA A 17 20.67 3.15 -30.60
C ALA A 17 19.72 2.24 -29.79
N PRO A 18 19.17 1.18 -30.40
CA PRO A 18 18.30 0.27 -29.66
C PRO A 18 19.07 -0.17 -28.41
N GLU A 19 18.35 -0.35 -27.30
CA GLU A 19 18.87 -0.66 -25.96
C GLU A 19 19.70 -1.97 -25.86
N SER A 20 20.38 -2.43 -26.90
CA SER A 20 21.17 -3.66 -26.90
C SER A 20 22.39 -3.61 -25.98
N SER A 21 22.87 -2.43 -25.54
CA SER A 21 23.86 -2.32 -24.44
C SER A 21 23.26 -2.51 -23.03
N VAL A 22 21.92 -2.61 -22.92
CA VAL A 22 21.20 -2.92 -21.68
C VAL A 22 21.35 -4.39 -21.29
N TYR A 23 21.74 -5.28 -22.22
CA TYR A 23 21.81 -6.73 -21.96
C TYR A 23 22.83 -7.16 -20.89
N LYS A 24 23.95 -6.44 -20.73
CA LYS A 24 24.89 -6.69 -19.62
C LYS A 24 24.38 -6.15 -18.26
N LYS A 25 23.38 -5.28 -18.26
CA LYS A 25 22.70 -4.75 -17.05
C LYS A 25 21.51 -5.61 -16.59
N VAL A 26 21.26 -6.77 -17.21
CA VAL A 26 20.03 -7.55 -16.99
C VAL A 26 19.99 -8.29 -15.66
N LYS A 27 21.10 -8.87 -15.17
CA LYS A 27 21.07 -9.71 -13.96
C LYS A 27 20.77 -8.90 -12.69
N TRP A 28 21.49 -7.79 -12.47
CA TRP A 28 21.25 -6.92 -11.32
C TRP A 28 19.87 -6.24 -11.42
N ARG A 29 19.44 -5.84 -12.62
CA ARG A 29 18.14 -5.17 -12.80
C ARG A 29 16.99 -6.13 -12.52
N ARG A 30 17.05 -7.36 -13.03
CA ARG A 30 16.12 -8.43 -12.65
C ARG A 30 16.10 -8.70 -11.14
N GLN A 31 17.23 -8.53 -10.45
CA GLN A 31 17.28 -8.69 -8.99
C GLN A 31 16.61 -7.51 -8.27
N LEU A 32 16.85 -6.28 -8.73
CA LEU A 32 16.19 -5.09 -8.20
C LEU A 32 14.68 -5.15 -8.45
N ASP A 33 14.26 -5.57 -9.66
CA ASP A 33 12.87 -5.72 -10.05
C ASP A 33 12.14 -6.80 -9.22
N ARG A 34 12.87 -7.74 -8.62
CA ARG A 34 12.33 -8.79 -7.73
C ARG A 34 12.36 -8.41 -6.26
N ASN A 35 12.99 -7.29 -5.91
CA ASN A 35 13.18 -6.89 -4.53
C ASN A 35 11.99 -6.01 -4.08
N PRO A 36 11.11 -6.49 -3.17
CA PRO A 36 9.98 -5.70 -2.70
C PRO A 36 10.42 -4.39 -2.03
N TRP A 37 11.52 -4.40 -1.27
CA TRP A 37 12.01 -3.18 -0.60
C TRP A 37 12.46 -2.10 -1.59
N ALA A 38 13.04 -2.49 -2.72
CA ALA A 38 13.43 -1.55 -3.76
C ALA A 38 12.18 -0.84 -4.35
N HIS A 39 11.10 -1.58 -4.60
CA HIS A 39 9.84 -1.00 -5.11
C HIS A 39 9.19 -0.04 -4.12
N ALA A 40 9.19 -0.38 -2.82
CA ALA A 40 8.69 0.49 -1.77
C ALA A 40 9.45 1.82 -1.71
N LEU A 41 10.79 1.76 -1.73
CA LEU A 41 11.67 2.94 -1.67
C LEU A 41 11.60 3.78 -2.94
N ALA A 42 11.41 3.15 -4.10
CA ALA A 42 11.28 3.83 -5.39
C ALA A 42 9.92 4.52 -5.59
N SER A 43 8.97 4.33 -4.68
CA SER A 43 7.65 4.97 -4.77
C SER A 43 7.73 6.49 -4.57
N ASP A 44 6.82 7.24 -5.20
CA ASP A 44 6.86 8.71 -5.16
C ASP A 44 6.97 9.27 -3.74
N ILE A 45 7.86 10.24 -3.55
CA ILE A 45 8.03 10.91 -2.26
C ILE A 45 6.81 11.82 -2.00
N ARG A 46 6.24 11.71 -0.80
CA ARG A 46 5.09 12.50 -0.35
C ARG A 46 5.32 13.00 1.08
N ARG A 47 4.68 14.12 1.42
CA ARG A 47 4.70 14.68 2.78
C ARG A 47 3.45 14.23 3.53
N CYS A 48 3.60 13.76 4.76
CA CYS A 48 2.51 13.58 5.70
C CYS A 48 2.15 14.93 6.36
N PRO A 49 0.92 15.46 6.19
CA PRO A 49 0.47 16.70 6.82
C PRO A 49 0.43 16.67 8.35
N ALA A 50 0.20 15.50 8.94
CA ALA A 50 0.09 15.35 10.39
C ALA A 50 1.46 15.38 11.08
N SER A 51 2.43 14.61 10.59
CA SER A 51 3.77 14.51 11.18
C SER A 51 4.84 15.37 10.49
N SER A 52 4.49 16.05 9.40
CA SER A 52 5.42 16.74 8.49
C SER A 52 6.52 15.87 7.87
N THR A 53 6.51 14.55 8.09
CA THR A 53 7.49 13.60 7.55
C THR A 53 7.39 13.51 6.03
N VAL A 54 8.53 13.53 5.34
CA VAL A 54 8.62 13.38 3.88
C VAL A 54 9.27 12.04 3.56
N ILE A 55 8.48 11.10 3.04
CA ILE A 55 8.92 9.72 2.76
C ILE A 55 8.19 9.15 1.53
N PRO A 56 8.69 8.04 0.95
CA PRO A 56 7.99 7.36 -0.15
C PRO A 56 6.54 7.00 0.20
N LYS A 57 5.63 7.17 -0.78
CA LYS A 57 4.17 7.00 -0.60
C LYS A 57 3.77 5.62 -0.09
N TYR A 58 4.60 4.60 -0.33
CA TYR A 58 4.36 3.25 0.17
C TYR A 58 4.25 3.21 1.71
N PHE A 59 5.05 4.00 2.42
CA PHE A 59 5.04 4.10 3.88
C PHE A 59 3.91 5.01 4.40
N LEU A 60 3.09 5.55 3.51
CA LEU A 60 1.93 6.35 3.83
C LEU A 60 0.65 5.55 3.58
N GLN A 61 -0.37 5.84 4.39
CA GLN A 61 -1.74 5.43 4.14
C GLN A 61 -2.45 6.55 3.40
N ASP A 62 -3.03 6.22 2.25
CA ASP A 62 -3.86 7.11 1.47
C ASP A 62 -5.29 7.12 2.01
N PHE A 63 -5.91 8.30 1.93
CA PHE A 63 -7.29 8.55 2.25
C PHE A 63 -7.89 9.42 1.16
N ASN A 64 -9.04 9.01 0.63
CA ASN A 64 -9.81 9.85 -0.28
C ASN A 64 -11.02 10.41 0.45
N LEU A 65 -11.45 11.57 -0.02
CA LEU A 65 -12.70 12.18 0.40
C LEU A 65 -13.85 11.59 -0.41
N VAL A 66 -14.83 11.00 0.27
CA VAL A 66 -16.05 10.43 -0.33
C VAL A 66 -17.27 11.00 0.40
N SER A 67 -18.44 10.99 -0.21
CA SER A 67 -19.70 11.27 0.49
C SER A 67 -20.15 10.04 1.27
N HIS A 68 -20.54 10.20 2.52
CA HIS A 68 -21.14 9.13 3.30
C HIS A 68 -22.48 8.70 2.68
N PRO A 69 -22.75 7.39 2.51
CA PRO A 69 -23.93 6.91 1.78
C PRO A 69 -25.25 7.35 2.44
N GLU A 70 -25.34 7.27 3.77
CA GLU A 70 -26.56 7.62 4.51
C GLU A 70 -26.68 9.11 4.84
N THR A 71 -25.59 9.74 5.31
CA THR A 71 -25.64 11.13 5.82
C THR A 71 -25.30 12.18 4.76
N GLY A 72 -24.78 11.78 3.60
CA GLY A 72 -24.30 12.68 2.55
C GLY A 72 -23.08 13.53 2.93
N LYS A 73 -22.60 13.43 4.18
CA LYS A 73 -21.47 14.23 4.68
C LYS A 73 -20.14 13.73 4.13
N PRO A 74 -19.18 14.62 3.84
CA PRO A 74 -17.87 14.22 3.34
C PRO A 74 -17.05 13.54 4.46
N TRP A 75 -16.53 12.35 4.19
CA TRP A 75 -15.69 11.59 5.12
C TRP A 75 -14.46 10.99 4.42
N TYR A 76 -13.42 10.71 5.21
CA TYR A 76 -12.22 10.03 4.70
C TYR A 76 -12.41 8.52 4.65
N VAL A 77 -11.99 7.92 3.55
CA VAL A 77 -11.99 6.47 3.33
C VAL A 77 -10.61 6.03 2.87
N PRO A 78 -10.02 4.95 3.41
CA PRO A 78 -8.76 4.40 2.92
C PRO A 78 -9.00 3.65 1.61
N THR A 79 -9.14 4.38 0.50
CA THR A 79 -9.60 3.80 -0.78
C THR A 79 -8.68 2.74 -1.34
N SER A 80 -7.35 2.85 -1.16
CA SER A 80 -6.47 1.75 -1.55
C SER A 80 -6.81 0.44 -0.83
N LEU A 81 -7.47 0.50 0.34
CA LEU A 81 -7.90 -0.62 1.18
C LEU A 81 -9.38 -0.99 1.04
N ALA A 82 -10.21 -0.13 0.46
CA ALA A 82 -11.63 -0.41 0.20
C ALA A 82 -11.80 -1.62 -0.73
N PRO A 83 -12.87 -2.44 -0.56
CA PRO A 83 -13.13 -3.56 -1.47
C PRO A 83 -13.26 -3.03 -2.90
N ARG A 84 -12.59 -3.70 -3.85
CA ARG A 84 -12.88 -3.47 -5.26
C ARG A 84 -14.27 -4.04 -5.50
N THR A 85 -15.26 -3.19 -5.77
CA THR A 85 -16.55 -3.67 -6.28
C THR A 85 -16.24 -4.44 -7.55
N PRO A 86 -16.55 -5.76 -7.65
CA PRO A 86 -16.43 -6.44 -8.92
C PRO A 86 -17.35 -5.72 -9.91
N ALA A 87 -16.80 -5.31 -11.04
CA ALA A 87 -17.63 -4.84 -12.15
C ALA A 87 -18.69 -5.92 -12.43
N SER A 88 -19.95 -5.50 -12.55
CA SER A 88 -21.08 -6.39 -12.83
C SER A 88 -20.75 -7.33 -14.01
N PRO A 89 -20.94 -8.64 -13.90
CA PRO A 89 -20.58 -9.59 -14.94
C PRO A 89 -21.68 -9.63 -15.99
N GLU A 90 -21.74 -8.64 -16.88
CA GLU A 90 -22.48 -8.77 -18.13
C GLU A 90 -21.62 -8.31 -19.30
N GLN A 91 -21.66 -9.13 -20.34
CA GLN A 91 -21.09 -8.96 -21.69
C GLN A 91 -19.69 -9.53 -21.92
N GLN A 92 -19.65 -10.87 -22.04
CA GLN A 92 -18.73 -11.54 -22.95
C GLN A 92 -19.08 -11.15 -24.40
N PRO A 93 -18.11 -10.79 -25.26
CA PRO A 93 -18.36 -10.65 -26.70
C PRO A 93 -17.83 -11.87 -27.49
N GLY A 94 -18.71 -12.44 -28.30
CA GLY A 94 -18.44 -13.36 -29.42
C GLY A 94 -19.80 -13.81 -29.97
N ALA A 95 -20.09 -13.84 -31.28
CA ALA A 95 -19.32 -13.65 -32.49
C ALA A 95 -20.28 -13.24 -33.64
N ASP A 96 -19.71 -12.56 -34.64
CA ASP A 96 -20.08 -12.45 -36.07
C ASP A 96 -21.56 -12.33 -36.54
N GLU A 97 -21.88 -11.19 -37.16
CA GLU A 97 -22.35 -11.17 -38.56
C GLU A 97 -22.12 -9.80 -39.23
N LYS A 98 -21.62 -9.84 -40.48
CA LYS A 98 -21.35 -8.73 -41.41
C LYS A 98 -22.66 -8.19 -42.03
N VAL A 99 -22.77 -6.88 -42.31
CA VAL A 99 -23.16 -6.30 -43.62
C VAL A 99 -22.61 -4.86 -43.76
N GLU A 100 -22.23 -4.53 -45.00
CA GLU A 100 -21.61 -3.33 -45.61
C GLU A 100 -22.42 -2.01 -45.66
N ALA A 101 -21.67 -0.91 -45.90
CA ALA A 101 -22.00 0.32 -46.67
C ALA A 101 -23.04 1.32 -46.09
N GLU A 102 -22.94 2.66 -46.15
CA GLU A 102 -22.16 3.60 -46.96
C GLU A 102 -22.27 5.06 -46.40
N GLN A 103 -21.26 5.89 -46.72
CA GLN A 103 -21.27 7.34 -47.03
C GLN A 103 -21.56 8.46 -45.98
N GLN A 104 -20.53 9.30 -45.77
CA GLN A 104 -20.54 10.73 -45.38
C GLN A 104 -20.77 11.63 -46.63
N PRO A 105 -21.13 12.96 -46.59
CA PRO A 105 -20.35 14.01 -45.88
C PRO A 105 -21.03 15.37 -45.47
N SER A 106 -20.25 16.17 -44.71
CA SER A 106 -20.05 17.66 -44.72
C SER A 106 -20.91 18.67 -43.89
N ASP A 107 -20.14 19.54 -43.20
CA ASP A 107 -20.36 20.76 -42.36
C ASP A 107 -20.97 22.01 -43.09
N PRO A 108 -21.08 23.28 -42.54
CA PRO A 108 -20.78 23.88 -41.21
C PRO A 108 -21.79 24.94 -40.62
N THR A 109 -21.57 25.33 -39.35
CA THR A 109 -21.76 26.68 -38.70
C THR A 109 -23.00 27.01 -37.82
N THR A 110 -22.69 27.55 -36.63
CA THR A 110 -23.37 28.59 -35.80
C THR A 110 -24.33 28.19 -34.64
N THR A 111 -23.79 28.31 -33.41
CA THR A 111 -24.32 29.00 -32.21
C THR A 111 -25.74 28.69 -31.68
N ASN A 112 -25.83 28.01 -30.53
CA ASN A 112 -26.35 28.60 -29.27
C ASN A 112 -26.38 27.61 -28.09
N LEU A 113 -26.20 28.16 -26.89
CA LEU A 113 -26.47 27.55 -25.59
C LEU A 113 -27.96 27.19 -25.48
N SER A 114 -28.27 25.93 -25.14
CA SER A 114 -29.32 25.53 -24.19
C SER A 114 -29.28 24.01 -23.96
N GLN A 115 -29.69 23.64 -22.76
CA GLN A 115 -29.74 22.30 -22.18
C GLN A 115 -30.61 21.35 -23.00
N ASP A 116 -30.13 20.15 -23.33
CA ASP A 116 -30.67 18.90 -22.79
C ASP A 116 -29.78 17.69 -23.17
N GLU A 117 -29.98 16.59 -22.46
CA GLU A 117 -29.37 15.27 -22.54
C GLU A 117 -28.83 14.81 -23.91
N THR A 118 -27.56 14.36 -23.96
CA THR A 118 -27.08 13.09 -24.59
C THR A 118 -25.55 13.00 -24.45
N GLN A 119 -25.07 11.93 -23.83
CA GLN A 119 -23.63 11.64 -23.67
C GLN A 119 -22.99 11.24 -25.02
N PRO A 120 -21.80 11.75 -25.40
CA PRO A 120 -21.03 11.12 -26.45
C PRO A 120 -20.17 10.00 -25.86
N ALA A 121 -20.33 8.82 -26.44
CA ALA A 121 -19.52 7.63 -26.24
C ALA A 121 -18.02 7.97 -26.39
N GLY A 122 -17.29 7.86 -25.29
CA GLY A 122 -15.84 7.98 -25.25
C GLY A 122 -15.22 6.78 -24.57
N LYS A 123 -14.55 5.94 -25.37
CA LYS A 123 -13.53 4.89 -25.09
C LYS A 123 -13.42 4.37 -23.64
N PRO A 124 -13.36 3.04 -23.41
CA PRO A 124 -13.27 2.49 -22.06
C PRO A 124 -11.98 2.97 -21.37
N ARG A 125 -12.15 3.89 -20.42
CA ARG A 125 -11.05 4.37 -19.57
C ARG A 125 -10.81 3.32 -18.49
N GLY A 126 -9.81 2.47 -18.74
CA GLY A 126 -9.21 1.64 -17.71
C GLY A 126 -8.68 2.48 -16.54
N ARG A 127 -8.66 1.84 -15.35
CA ARG A 127 -8.35 2.32 -14.00
C ARG A 127 -9.44 3.17 -13.33
N ASP A 128 -10.02 2.56 -12.29
CA ASP A 128 -10.82 3.18 -11.23
C ASP A 128 -10.24 4.54 -10.86
N LYS A 129 -10.93 5.62 -11.27
CA LYS A 129 -10.54 6.97 -10.86
C LYS A 129 -10.85 7.10 -9.36
N PRO A 130 -9.93 7.64 -8.54
CA PRO A 130 -10.22 7.90 -7.14
C PRO A 130 -11.41 8.88 -7.04
N ALA A 131 -12.36 8.56 -6.15
CA ALA A 131 -13.61 9.29 -5.94
C ALA A 131 -13.44 10.73 -5.36
N GLY A 132 -12.21 11.27 -5.34
CA GLY A 132 -11.90 12.57 -4.80
C GLY A 132 -10.39 12.80 -4.67
N PRO A 133 -9.98 13.95 -4.14
CA PRO A 133 -8.57 14.24 -3.82
C PRO A 133 -8.00 13.22 -2.84
N THR A 134 -6.81 12.70 -3.15
CA THR A 134 -6.08 11.77 -2.27
C THR A 134 -5.16 12.52 -1.32
N SER A 135 -5.28 12.19 -0.05
CA SER A 135 -4.42 12.69 1.02
C SER A 135 -3.62 11.55 1.64
N TYR A 136 -2.46 11.87 2.21
CA TYR A 136 -1.54 10.85 2.74
C TYR A 136 -1.22 11.11 4.20
N MET A 137 -1.28 10.05 5.02
CA MET A 137 -0.86 10.07 6.42
C MET A 137 0.19 9.00 6.64
N LEU A 138 1.08 9.16 7.63
CA LEU A 138 2.03 8.11 7.98
C LEU A 138 1.26 6.83 8.34
N ALA A 139 1.61 5.70 7.72
CA ALA A 139 0.92 4.42 7.93
C ALA A 139 1.30 3.83 9.29
N ARG A 140 0.74 4.38 10.36
CA ARG A 140 0.94 3.96 11.75
C ARG A 140 -0.39 3.95 12.48
N GLU A 141 -0.64 2.88 13.21
CA GLU A 141 -1.84 2.71 14.02
C GLU A 141 -2.01 3.87 15.01
N ASP A 142 -0.99 4.11 15.83
CA ASP A 142 -1.05 5.09 16.91
C ASP A 142 -1.33 6.52 16.42
N LEU A 143 -0.75 6.91 15.27
CA LEU A 143 -0.94 8.24 14.70
C LEU A 143 -2.32 8.40 14.05
N ILE A 144 -2.83 7.37 13.37
CA ILE A 144 -4.13 7.38 12.68
C ILE A 144 -5.27 7.35 13.69
N SER A 145 -5.18 6.51 14.73
CA SER A 145 -6.17 6.41 15.80
C SER A 145 -6.35 7.73 16.57
N ARG A 146 -5.28 8.52 16.74
CA ARG A 146 -5.32 9.79 17.48
C ARG A 146 -5.94 10.98 16.72
N GLN A 147 -6.18 10.86 15.42
CA GLN A 147 -6.70 11.98 14.64
C GLN A 147 -8.13 12.40 15.04
N GLY A 148 -8.88 11.56 15.76
CA GLY A 148 -10.20 11.92 16.28
C GLY A 148 -10.19 12.72 17.60
N ASP A 149 -9.06 12.74 18.32
CA ASP A 149 -9.03 13.17 19.73
C ASP A 149 -8.96 14.69 19.90
N LYS A 150 -10.10 15.35 20.10
CA LYS A 150 -10.21 16.81 20.19
C LYS A 150 -9.39 17.49 21.31
N LYS A 151 -8.84 16.76 22.29
CA LYS A 151 -8.32 17.34 23.55
C LYS A 151 -6.95 16.85 24.04
N ARG A 152 -6.30 15.87 23.40
CA ARG A 152 -5.14 15.19 24.02
C ARG A 152 -3.77 15.39 23.36
N TYR A 153 -3.66 15.70 22.06
CA TYR A 153 -2.35 15.75 21.39
C TYR A 153 -2.25 16.86 20.31
N ALA A 154 -1.04 17.40 20.13
CA ALA A 154 -0.76 18.44 19.12
C ALA A 154 -1.09 17.99 17.68
N GLU A 155 -1.01 16.68 17.42
CA GLU A 155 -1.27 16.07 16.10
C GLU A 155 -2.71 15.60 15.91
N ALA A 156 -3.56 15.70 16.93
CA ALA A 156 -4.92 15.13 16.94
C ALA A 156 -5.93 15.86 16.02
N SER A 157 -5.47 16.85 15.27
CA SER A 157 -6.24 17.51 14.21
C SER A 157 -5.50 17.54 12.87
N GLY A 158 -4.44 16.74 12.71
CA GLY A 158 -3.66 16.62 11.49
C GLY A 158 -4.50 16.19 10.27
N TRP A 159 -5.55 15.40 10.48
CA TRP A 159 -6.51 14.99 9.46
C TRP A 159 -7.24 16.16 8.79
N LYS A 160 -7.39 17.29 9.48
CA LYS A 160 -7.95 18.51 8.88
C LYS A 160 -6.99 19.12 7.85
N LYS A 161 -5.69 18.95 8.05
CA LYS A 161 -4.65 19.48 7.14
C LYS A 161 -4.47 18.63 5.88
N LEU A 162 -5.00 17.41 5.87
CA LEU A 162 -4.93 16.47 4.74
C LEU A 162 -5.50 17.08 3.44
N ILE A 163 -6.65 17.75 3.51
CA ILE A 163 -7.25 18.45 2.37
C ILE A 163 -6.53 19.76 2.04
N VAL A 164 -6.04 20.49 3.05
CA VAL A 164 -5.52 21.86 2.90
C VAL A 164 -4.19 21.90 2.16
N LEU A 165 -3.28 20.95 2.41
CA LEU A 165 -1.94 20.99 1.81
C LEU A 165 -1.91 20.52 0.34
N ASN A 166 -2.91 19.77 -0.10
CA ASN A 166 -2.93 19.24 -1.47
C ASN A 166 -3.88 20.01 -2.40
N HIS A 167 -4.82 20.79 -1.87
CA HIS A 167 -5.84 21.46 -2.66
C HIS A 167 -6.21 22.85 -2.10
N SER A 168 -5.45 23.88 -2.46
CA SER A 168 -5.71 25.29 -2.10
C SER A 168 -7.00 25.90 -2.71
N ALA A 169 -7.89 25.08 -3.28
CA ALA A 169 -9.08 25.58 -3.96
C ALA A 169 -10.15 26.03 -2.94
N PRO A 170 -10.80 27.20 -3.13
CA PRO A 170 -11.80 27.76 -2.20
C PRO A 170 -12.93 26.80 -1.84
N LYS A 171 -13.34 25.93 -2.80
CA LYS A 171 -14.36 24.89 -2.63
C LYS A 171 -14.09 23.95 -1.45
N PHE A 172 -12.83 23.70 -1.10
CA PHE A 172 -12.47 22.80 0.00
C PHE A 172 -12.63 23.45 1.37
N LYS A 173 -12.58 24.78 1.49
CA LYS A 173 -12.78 25.47 2.79
C LYS A 173 -14.18 25.27 3.35
N SER A 174 -15.20 25.16 2.48
CA SER A 174 -16.59 24.87 2.91
C SER A 174 -16.73 23.41 3.37
N LEU A 175 -16.13 22.48 2.62
CA LEU A 175 -16.12 21.04 2.94
C LEU A 175 -15.49 20.75 4.31
N MET A 176 -14.46 21.51 4.71
CA MET A 176 -13.78 21.37 6.01
C MET A 176 -14.72 21.48 7.22
N LYS A 177 -15.82 22.22 7.12
CA LYS A 177 -16.77 22.39 8.23
C LYS A 177 -17.57 21.13 8.51
N HIS A 178 -17.80 20.30 7.49
CA HIS A 178 -18.64 19.11 7.56
C HIS A 178 -17.83 17.82 7.46
N LEU A 179 -16.50 17.93 7.37
CA LEU A 179 -15.59 16.81 7.21
C LEU A 179 -15.59 15.93 8.46
N VAL A 180 -15.79 14.64 8.27
CA VAL A 180 -15.82 13.65 9.35
C VAL A 180 -14.59 12.75 9.28
N TRP A 181 -13.89 12.64 10.41
CA TRP A 181 -12.92 11.58 10.67
C TRP A 181 -13.57 10.55 11.60
N ARG A 182 -13.45 9.27 11.24
CA ARG A 182 -14.05 8.18 12.03
C ARG A 182 -13.21 7.91 13.27
N GLU A 183 -13.86 7.66 14.42
CA GLU A 183 -13.15 7.49 15.69
C GLU A 183 -12.29 6.21 15.70
N ASP A 184 -12.78 5.13 15.09
CA ASP A 184 -12.11 3.83 14.97
C ASP A 184 -11.27 3.67 13.69
N MET A 185 -10.84 4.78 13.06
CA MET A 185 -10.15 4.74 11.76
C MET A 185 -8.87 3.89 11.78
N GLY A 186 -8.13 3.86 12.90
CA GLY A 186 -6.95 3.01 13.02
C GLY A 186 -7.30 1.52 12.99
N SER A 187 -8.26 1.11 13.82
CA SER A 187 -8.78 -0.25 13.84
C SER A 187 -9.35 -0.69 12.49
N LEU A 188 -10.05 0.20 11.79
CA LEU A 188 -10.53 -0.07 10.42
C LEU A 188 -9.40 -0.38 9.45
N VAL A 189 -8.39 0.50 9.42
CA VAL A 189 -7.26 0.36 8.49
C VAL A 189 -6.53 -0.95 8.80
N LEU A 190 -6.31 -1.24 10.08
CA LEU A 190 -5.73 -2.51 10.53
C LEU A 190 -6.53 -3.71 10.01
N GLU A 191 -7.84 -3.71 10.23
CA GLU A 191 -8.73 -4.79 9.83
C GLU A 191 -8.72 -5.01 8.30
N LEU A 192 -8.84 -3.93 7.52
CA LEU A 192 -8.78 -4.02 6.06
C LEU A 192 -7.42 -4.53 5.56
N MET A 193 -6.31 -4.15 6.21
CA MET A 193 -4.98 -4.66 5.86
C MET A 193 -4.85 -6.16 6.15
N ARG A 194 -5.31 -6.61 7.33
CA ARG A 194 -5.31 -8.02 7.73
C ARG A 194 -6.13 -8.87 6.79
N ARG A 195 -7.39 -8.47 6.56
CA ARG A 195 -8.31 -9.15 5.63
C ARG A 195 -7.70 -9.34 4.25
N ARG A 196 -7.09 -8.30 3.68
CA ARG A 196 -6.46 -8.36 2.34
C ARG A 196 -5.25 -9.29 2.28
N ILE A 197 -4.48 -9.37 3.36
CA ILE A 197 -3.36 -10.29 3.44
C ILE A 197 -3.87 -11.72 3.53
N VAL A 198 -4.91 -11.99 4.33
CA VAL A 198 -5.56 -13.29 4.40
C VAL A 198 -6.12 -13.68 3.02
N ASP A 199 -6.86 -12.79 2.36
CA ASP A 199 -7.44 -13.05 1.03
C ASP A 199 -6.34 -13.43 0.01
N GLU A 200 -5.17 -12.77 0.05
CA GLU A 200 -4.04 -13.12 -0.82
C GLU A 200 -3.35 -14.42 -0.44
N LEU A 201 -3.16 -14.69 0.85
CA LEU A 201 -2.59 -15.95 1.32
C LEU A 201 -3.47 -17.13 0.91
N VAL A 202 -4.79 -17.01 1.06
CA VAL A 202 -5.77 -17.99 0.59
C VAL A 202 -5.68 -18.15 -0.93
N TYR A 203 -5.65 -17.04 -1.68
CA TYR A 203 -5.51 -17.07 -3.14
C TYR A 203 -4.25 -17.81 -3.60
N TYR A 204 -3.08 -17.49 -3.04
CA TYR A 204 -1.82 -18.15 -3.41
C TYR A 204 -1.75 -19.61 -2.97
N SER A 205 -2.46 -19.97 -1.89
CA SER A 205 -2.57 -21.36 -1.45
C SER A 205 -3.39 -22.18 -2.44
N LYS A 206 -4.60 -21.72 -2.79
CA LYS A 206 -5.47 -22.39 -3.80
C LYS A 206 -4.79 -22.49 -5.16
N LEU A 207 -4.13 -21.42 -5.60
CA LEU A 207 -3.39 -21.45 -6.87
C LEU A 207 -2.23 -22.46 -6.88
N SER A 208 -1.67 -22.78 -5.71
CA SER A 208 -0.64 -23.81 -5.56
C SER A 208 -1.21 -25.22 -5.61
N GLU A 209 -2.47 -25.41 -5.26
CA GLU A 209 -3.20 -26.68 -5.34
C GLU A 209 -3.67 -26.97 -6.78
N ASP A 210 -4.15 -25.93 -7.48
CA ASP A 210 -4.71 -26.05 -8.82
C ASP A 210 -3.66 -26.24 -9.93
N THR A 211 -2.40 -25.87 -9.68
CA THR A 211 -1.36 -25.87 -10.71
C THR A 211 -0.36 -27.00 -10.48
N THR A 212 0.00 -27.73 -11.55
CA THR A 212 1.11 -28.71 -11.54
C THR A 212 2.50 -28.09 -11.37
N ARG A 213 2.58 -26.77 -11.12
CA ARG A 213 3.82 -26.01 -10.97
C ARG A 213 4.18 -25.89 -9.49
N ASP A 214 5.43 -25.53 -9.21
CA ASP A 214 5.88 -25.31 -7.83
C ASP A 214 5.00 -24.29 -7.10
N SER A 215 4.73 -24.59 -5.83
CA SER A 215 3.85 -23.81 -4.98
C SER A 215 4.37 -22.40 -4.71
N TYR A 216 3.45 -21.48 -4.40
CA TYR A 216 3.73 -20.11 -3.98
C TYR A 216 3.96 -20.00 -2.47
N VAL A 217 3.35 -20.91 -1.72
CA VAL A 217 3.54 -21.09 -0.28
C VAL A 217 4.07 -22.50 -0.06
N VAL A 218 5.18 -22.61 0.68
CA VAL A 218 5.84 -23.87 0.98
C VAL A 218 5.79 -24.09 2.48
N ARG A 219 5.27 -25.23 2.93
CA ARG A 219 5.43 -25.64 4.34
C ARG A 219 6.89 -26.02 4.62
N CYS A 220 7.44 -25.43 5.67
CA CYS A 220 8.79 -25.72 6.13
C CYS A 220 8.71 -26.32 7.53
N ASP A 221 8.95 -27.62 7.67
CA ASP A 221 8.87 -28.27 8.99
C ASP A 221 10.09 -27.91 9.87
N THR A 222 11.16 -27.37 9.25
CA THR A 222 12.38 -26.89 9.92
C THR A 222 12.93 -25.63 9.25
N TRP A 223 13.74 -24.86 9.98
CA TRP A 223 14.43 -23.69 9.45
C TRP A 223 15.45 -24.03 8.35
N ASP A 224 16.02 -25.23 8.37
CA ASP A 224 17.00 -25.65 7.36
C ASP A 224 16.37 -25.89 5.99
N ARG A 225 15.10 -26.29 5.94
CA ARG A 225 14.36 -26.41 4.68
C ARG A 225 14.23 -25.09 3.93
N ILE A 226 14.28 -23.96 4.63
CA ILE A 226 14.25 -22.63 4.01
C ILE A 226 15.58 -22.32 3.29
N LYS A 227 16.68 -22.90 3.77
CA LYS A 227 18.04 -22.70 3.23
C LYS A 227 18.31 -23.54 1.97
N ASP A 228 17.47 -24.53 1.67
CA ASP A 228 17.60 -25.43 0.51
C ASP A 228 17.84 -24.65 -0.80
N ASP A 229 18.88 -25.06 -1.54
CA ASP A 229 19.37 -24.41 -2.76
C ASP A 229 18.32 -24.29 -3.86
N LYS A 230 17.31 -25.17 -3.88
CA LYS A 230 16.21 -25.09 -4.86
C LYS A 230 15.43 -23.78 -4.80
N TYR A 231 15.49 -23.07 -3.67
CA TYR A 231 14.81 -21.79 -3.49
C TYR A 231 15.71 -20.57 -3.79
N ASN A 232 16.97 -20.78 -4.17
CA ASN A 232 17.92 -19.70 -4.45
C ASN A 232 17.37 -18.71 -5.49
N GLY A 233 17.30 -17.43 -5.12
CA GLY A 233 16.76 -16.35 -5.97
C GLY A 233 15.23 -16.28 -6.08
N HIS A 234 14.51 -17.15 -5.37
CA HIS A 234 13.04 -17.20 -5.36
C HIS A 234 12.42 -17.06 -3.96
N ARG A 235 13.22 -16.96 -2.90
CA ARG A 235 12.76 -16.72 -1.53
C ARG A 235 12.19 -15.31 -1.41
N GLY A 236 10.97 -15.20 -0.88
CA GLY A 236 10.32 -13.94 -0.59
C GLY A 236 10.43 -13.58 0.89
N CYS A 237 9.58 -14.20 1.70
CA CYS A 237 9.54 -14.02 3.14
C CYS A 237 9.18 -15.33 3.86
N VAL A 238 9.38 -15.34 5.17
CA VAL A 238 9.01 -16.45 6.05
C VAL A 238 7.81 -16.03 6.89
N LEU A 239 6.81 -16.90 6.97
CA LEU A 239 5.64 -16.76 7.81
C LEU A 239 5.79 -17.71 9.00
N TRP A 240 5.82 -17.15 10.20
CA TRP A 240 5.95 -17.91 11.44
C TRP A 240 4.60 -17.97 12.15
N PHE A 241 4.18 -19.20 12.47
CA PHE A 241 2.92 -19.58 13.12
C PHE A 241 3.15 -20.38 14.41
N GLY A 242 4.37 -20.33 14.97
CA GLY A 242 4.69 -20.97 16.25
C GLY A 242 3.89 -20.42 17.43
N GLU A 243 4.28 -20.79 18.65
CA GLU A 243 3.47 -20.53 19.82
C GLU A 243 3.42 -19.04 20.22
N GLY A 244 2.25 -18.43 20.04
CA GLY A 244 1.85 -17.15 20.62
C GLY A 244 2.47 -15.89 20.01
N GLU A 245 2.24 -14.75 20.66
CA GLU A 245 2.74 -13.45 20.21
C GLU A 245 4.23 -13.22 20.52
N ASN A 246 4.83 -14.05 21.37
CA ASN A 246 6.24 -13.98 21.80
C ASN A 246 7.26 -14.49 20.76
N GLY A 247 6.83 -14.58 19.50
CA GLY A 247 7.65 -15.02 18.37
C GLY A 247 8.66 -13.98 17.87
N PRO A 248 9.11 -14.12 16.61
CA PRO A 248 10.01 -13.17 15.97
C PRO A 248 9.49 -11.74 16.05
N GLY A 249 10.35 -10.81 16.46
CA GLY A 249 9.99 -9.40 16.64
C GLY A 249 9.58 -8.68 15.35
N PRO A 250 9.07 -7.45 15.44
CA PRO A 250 8.45 -6.69 14.34
C PRO A 250 9.43 -6.21 13.25
N ARG A 251 10.67 -6.69 13.22
CA ARG A 251 11.69 -6.49 12.17
C ARG A 251 12.62 -7.69 12.08
N ALA A 252 12.13 -8.89 12.43
CA ALA A 252 12.93 -10.09 12.41
C ALA A 252 13.38 -10.43 10.98
N ILE A 253 14.64 -10.82 10.87
CA ILE A 253 15.29 -11.20 9.63
C ILE A 253 16.05 -12.49 9.90
N MET A 254 16.02 -13.41 8.94
CA MET A 254 16.87 -14.59 8.92
C MET A 254 17.97 -14.42 7.87
N ASP A 255 19.18 -14.83 8.24
CA ASP A 255 20.32 -14.91 7.33
C ASP A 255 20.40 -16.30 6.68
N ILE A 256 20.53 -16.35 5.36
CA ILE A 256 20.83 -17.57 4.59
C ILE A 256 22.33 -17.59 4.28
N PRO A 257 23.06 -18.64 4.74
CA PRO A 257 24.48 -18.76 4.47
C PRO A 257 24.75 -18.97 2.97
N ASP A 258 25.96 -18.62 2.53
CA ASP A 258 26.49 -18.96 1.20
C ASP A 258 25.75 -18.40 -0.02
N VAL A 259 24.78 -17.49 0.18
CA VAL A 259 24.10 -16.78 -0.91
C VAL A 259 24.57 -15.32 -0.98
N ARG A 260 25.01 -14.91 -2.17
CA ARG A 260 25.38 -13.50 -2.43
C ARG A 260 24.17 -12.56 -2.44
N ILE A 261 22.98 -13.05 -2.79
CA ILE A 261 21.76 -12.28 -3.01
C ILE A 261 20.61 -12.96 -2.28
N GLY A 262 19.73 -12.17 -1.64
CA GLY A 262 18.65 -12.72 -0.81
C GLY A 262 19.19 -13.36 0.47
N ARG A 263 20.38 -12.92 0.92
CA ARG A 263 20.98 -13.35 2.19
C ARG A 263 20.07 -13.06 3.38
N LYS A 264 19.35 -11.93 3.34
CA LYS A 264 18.44 -11.50 4.40
C LYS A 264 17.00 -11.70 3.97
N ILE A 265 16.24 -12.46 4.74
CA ILE A 265 14.83 -12.76 4.48
C ILE A 265 14.00 -12.30 5.67
N PRO A 266 12.93 -11.53 5.47
CA PRO A 266 12.08 -11.09 6.56
C PRO A 266 11.28 -12.26 7.12
N VAL A 267 11.15 -12.28 8.45
CA VAL A 267 10.36 -13.25 9.18
C VAL A 267 9.19 -12.52 9.82
N HIS A 268 7.98 -12.93 9.47
CA HIS A 268 6.74 -12.33 9.92
C HIS A 268 6.07 -13.21 10.98
N ASN A 269 5.86 -12.68 12.18
CA ASN A 269 5.04 -13.33 13.20
C ASN A 269 3.56 -13.15 12.85
N MET A 270 2.92 -14.21 12.36
CA MET A 270 1.57 -14.13 11.81
C MET A 270 0.50 -13.95 12.88
N HIS A 271 0.71 -14.49 14.10
CA HIS A 271 -0.20 -14.27 15.23
C HIS A 271 -0.25 -12.79 15.61
N ALA A 272 0.91 -12.15 15.74
CA ALA A 272 0.99 -10.73 16.06
C ALA A 272 0.44 -9.83 14.92
N LEU A 273 0.70 -10.18 13.66
CA LEU A 273 0.27 -9.38 12.51
C LEU A 273 -1.23 -9.51 12.23
N LEU A 274 -1.75 -10.73 12.15
CA LEU A 274 -3.13 -11.00 11.72
C LEU A 274 -4.12 -11.05 12.88
N GLY A 275 -3.69 -11.43 14.08
CA GLY A 275 -4.59 -11.68 15.20
C GLY A 275 -5.36 -13.01 15.06
N PRO A 276 -6.02 -13.46 16.14
CA PRO A 276 -6.58 -14.81 16.24
C PRO A 276 -7.69 -15.09 15.24
N GLU A 277 -8.59 -14.13 15.00
CA GLU A 277 -9.74 -14.28 14.08
C GLU A 277 -9.29 -14.55 12.64
N HIS A 278 -8.35 -13.75 12.14
CA HIS A 278 -7.79 -13.89 10.79
C HIS A 278 -6.93 -15.13 10.62
N ILE A 279 -6.24 -15.56 11.68
CA ILE A 279 -5.49 -16.82 11.69
C ILE A 279 -6.44 -18.01 11.61
N ALA A 280 -7.54 -18.00 12.39
CA ALA A 280 -8.55 -19.05 12.34
C ALA A 280 -9.15 -19.16 10.93
N ARG A 281 -9.57 -18.04 10.35
CA ARG A 281 -10.08 -17.97 8.97
C ARG A 281 -9.06 -18.50 7.95
N LEU A 282 -7.80 -18.10 8.05
CA LEU A 282 -6.75 -18.55 7.13
C LEU A 282 -6.56 -20.06 7.18
N LYS A 283 -6.57 -20.66 8.38
CA LYS A 283 -6.43 -22.11 8.57
C LYS A 283 -7.65 -22.88 8.05
N GLU A 284 -8.85 -22.31 8.18
CA GLU A 284 -10.08 -22.89 7.67
C GLU A 284 -10.08 -22.92 6.13
N GLU A 285 -9.81 -21.77 5.50
CA GLU A 285 -9.91 -21.58 4.05
C GLU A 285 -8.73 -22.12 3.23
N ALA A 286 -7.54 -22.27 3.83
CA ALA A 286 -6.34 -22.73 3.14
C ALA A 286 -5.69 -23.92 3.85
N GLY A 287 -5.84 -25.09 3.24
CA GLY A 287 -5.41 -26.38 3.81
C GLY A 287 -3.92 -26.43 4.19
N VAL A 288 -3.07 -25.75 3.41
CA VAL A 288 -1.62 -25.69 3.67
C VAL A 288 -1.28 -25.12 5.06
N PHE A 289 -2.10 -24.22 5.62
CA PHE A 289 -1.83 -23.58 6.91
C PHE A 289 -2.43 -24.30 8.12
N ARG A 290 -3.21 -25.37 7.92
CA ARG A 290 -3.84 -26.14 9.01
C ARG A 290 -2.79 -26.69 9.97
N ASP A 291 -1.79 -27.34 9.39
CA ASP A 291 -0.71 -28.01 10.11
C ASP A 291 0.64 -27.39 9.78
N GLY A 292 1.36 -26.95 10.80
CA GLY A 292 2.70 -26.40 10.68
C GLY A 292 2.87 -25.07 11.40
N PHE A 293 4.11 -24.75 11.71
CA PHE A 293 4.49 -23.53 12.42
C PHE A 293 5.36 -22.58 11.59
N LEU A 294 5.76 -23.00 10.39
CA LEU A 294 6.71 -22.25 9.56
C LEU A 294 6.41 -22.48 8.08
N PHE A 295 6.29 -21.38 7.35
CA PHE A 295 5.99 -21.39 5.92
C PHE A 295 6.89 -20.39 5.21
N MET A 296 7.20 -20.65 3.95
CA MET A 296 7.95 -19.75 3.11
C MET A 296 7.08 -19.31 1.93
N VAL A 297 6.99 -18.00 1.74
CA VAL A 297 6.43 -17.40 0.53
C VAL A 297 7.53 -17.28 -0.50
N VAL A 298 7.29 -17.81 -1.68
CA VAL A 298 8.25 -17.85 -2.79
C VAL A 298 7.69 -17.18 -4.05
N ARG A 299 8.55 -17.07 -5.06
CA ARG A 299 8.27 -16.52 -6.41
C ARG A 299 8.08 -15.01 -6.46
N THR A 300 8.26 -14.43 -7.65
CA THR A 300 8.10 -12.99 -7.89
C THR A 300 6.64 -12.53 -7.84
N ARG A 301 5.68 -13.43 -8.17
CA ARG A 301 4.26 -13.07 -8.20
C ARG A 301 3.73 -12.65 -6.82
N THR A 302 4.31 -13.18 -5.74
CA THR A 302 3.94 -12.87 -4.36
C THR A 302 4.53 -11.55 -3.84
N MET A 303 5.17 -10.75 -4.70
CA MET A 303 5.79 -9.49 -4.30
C MET A 303 4.78 -8.51 -3.69
N GLU A 304 3.55 -8.44 -4.20
CA GLU A 304 2.51 -7.58 -3.61
C GLU A 304 2.12 -8.03 -2.20
N LEU A 305 1.99 -9.34 -1.97
CA LEU A 305 1.76 -9.92 -0.64
C LEU A 305 2.89 -9.55 0.32
N GLN A 306 4.13 -9.69 -0.11
CA GLN A 306 5.32 -9.34 0.70
C GLN A 306 5.32 -7.85 1.06
N LEU A 307 4.98 -6.97 0.12
CA LEU A 307 4.79 -5.54 0.36
C LEU A 307 3.63 -5.28 1.34
N LYS A 308 2.53 -6.02 1.27
CA LYS A 308 1.41 -5.83 2.22
C LYS A 308 1.78 -6.27 3.64
N LEU A 309 2.43 -7.43 3.79
CA LEU A 309 2.95 -7.93 5.06
C LEU A 309 3.90 -6.91 5.70
N TRP A 310 4.83 -6.38 4.92
CA TRP A 310 5.77 -5.38 5.43
C TRP A 310 5.08 -4.07 5.81
N LYS A 311 4.09 -3.62 5.03
CA LYS A 311 3.31 -2.42 5.37
C LYS A 311 2.51 -2.62 6.66
N LEU A 312 1.89 -3.79 6.85
CA LEU A 312 1.17 -4.15 8.09
C LEU A 312 2.11 -4.21 9.30
N GLN A 313 3.28 -4.80 9.13
CA GLN A 313 4.30 -4.83 10.17
C GLN A 313 4.74 -3.41 10.55
N GLY A 314 4.98 -2.53 9.57
CA GLY A 314 5.30 -1.12 9.81
C GLY A 314 4.16 -0.37 10.52
N TYR A 315 2.92 -0.68 10.17
CA TYR A 315 1.72 -0.11 10.79
C TYR A 315 1.63 -0.41 12.29
N LEU A 316 2.02 -1.62 12.70
CA LEU A 316 2.00 -2.11 14.08
C LEU A 316 3.31 -1.90 14.85
N ALA A 317 4.43 -1.57 14.18
CA ALA A 317 5.77 -1.58 14.76
C ALA A 317 6.03 -0.52 15.86
N HIS A 318 5.08 0.37 16.11
CA HIS A 318 5.21 1.45 17.07
C HIS A 318 4.09 1.35 18.12
N PRO A 319 4.29 0.58 19.21
CA PRO A 319 3.35 0.61 20.31
C PRO A 319 3.24 2.03 20.85
N PHE A 320 2.01 2.46 21.10
CA PHE A 320 1.68 3.74 21.70
C PHE A 320 2.47 3.93 23.01
N GLN A 321 3.36 4.93 23.05
CA GLN A 321 3.86 5.46 24.31
C GLN A 321 3.08 6.75 24.61
N PRO A 322 2.27 6.79 25.69
CA PRO A 322 1.73 8.05 26.16
C PRO A 322 2.91 8.89 26.63
N ALA A 323 3.02 10.13 26.14
CA ALA A 323 3.99 11.07 26.70
C ALA A 323 3.68 11.21 28.19
N ALA A 324 4.58 10.71 29.05
CA ALA A 324 4.50 10.93 30.48
C ALA A 324 4.49 12.45 30.69
N ARG A 325 3.42 12.98 31.31
CA ARG A 325 3.38 14.36 31.76
C ARG A 325 4.48 14.52 32.81
N SER A 326 5.63 15.08 32.44
CA SER A 326 6.53 15.66 33.44
C SER A 326 5.80 16.84 34.07
N LYS A 327 5.09 16.58 35.17
CA LYS A 327 4.69 17.63 36.10
C LYS A 327 5.98 18.09 36.77
N SER A 328 6.69 19.04 36.18
CA SER A 328 7.70 19.82 36.90
C SER A 328 6.96 20.72 37.88
N ASN A 329 6.60 20.19 39.05
CA ASN A 329 6.20 21.02 40.18
C ASN A 329 7.45 21.77 40.65
N LYS A 330 7.54 23.04 40.25
CA LYS A 330 8.48 23.99 40.80
C LYS A 330 7.96 24.36 42.19
N SER A 331 8.42 23.62 43.21
CA SER A 331 8.22 23.99 44.62
C SER A 331 8.99 25.27 44.89
N ARG A 332 8.26 26.38 44.98
CA ARG A 332 8.72 27.64 45.55
C ARG A 332 8.69 27.45 47.07
N GLN A 333 9.85 27.26 47.69
CA GLN A 333 9.97 27.35 49.15
C GLN A 333 9.84 28.82 49.52
N GLU A 334 8.74 29.14 50.18
CA GLU A 334 8.62 30.28 51.11
C GLU A 334 9.42 29.90 52.35
N VAL A 335 10.32 30.79 52.76
CA VAL A 335 11.02 30.77 54.04
C VAL A 335 10.65 32.10 54.69
N ASP A 336 9.65 32.05 55.57
CA ASP A 336 9.42 33.01 56.66
C ASP A 336 9.60 32.16 57.93
N GLU A 337 10.67 32.38 58.69
CA GLU A 337 10.67 33.18 59.94
C GLU A 337 9.78 32.56 61.03
N ASP A 338 10.42 31.95 62.04
CA ASP A 338 10.07 32.05 63.48
C ASP A 338 10.86 31.00 64.29
N GLU A 339 11.92 31.44 64.99
CA GLU A 339 12.33 30.81 66.25
C GLU A 339 13.10 31.83 67.11
N GLU A 340 12.34 32.56 67.93
CA GLU A 340 12.79 33.24 69.13
C GLU A 340 12.21 32.46 70.32
N ALA A 341 13.06 31.68 71.02
CA ALA A 341 12.94 31.30 72.44
C ALA A 341 14.17 30.47 72.88
#